data_AF-A0A7C3ZDY5-F1
#
_entry.id   AF-A0A7C3ZDY5-F1
#
_cell.length_a   1.000
_cell.length_b   1.000
_cell.length_c   1.000
_cell.angle_alpha   90.00
_cell.angle_beta   90.00
_cell.angle_gamma   90.00
#
_symmetry.space_group_name_H-M   'P 1'
#
loop_
_entity.id
_entity.type
_entity.pdbx_description
1 polymer ?
#
loop_
_entity_poly.entity_id
_entity_poly.type
_entity_poly.pdbx_seq_one_letter_code
_entity_poly.pdbx_strand_id
1 'polypeptide(L)'
;VIVVEGRADVVNLLKHGFKNVIAMNGTQVPPTIGELSQKKDIVVFVDGDRGGNLILKEVLAVAEVDFVTKAPDGKEVEELAKKEIHKALRSRITAEQAKLELAAMNTSESIRKPMIASVRPQGRPGMPPRRDMRDAPRPPMRPAPVPVAKKPVNPAEKEKFEAVLTDLIGTRGACLLDEKLGVLGKVPLAELPSTLSSLTSGVYAVVLDESIDTNVVQAAEKAHVKHLIGMDSKVKPTDTQVNIITSAEL
;
A
#
# COMPACT_ATOMS: atom_id res chain seq x y z
N VAL A 1 21.73 16.55 -13.37
CA VAL A 1 22.85 15.91 -12.64
C VAL A 1 22.25 15.06 -11.54
N ILE A 2 22.77 13.85 -11.33
CA ILE A 2 22.29 12.97 -10.26
C ILE A 2 23.17 13.21 -9.04
N VAL A 3 22.55 13.55 -7.92
CA VAL A 3 23.22 13.75 -6.63
C VAL A 3 22.92 12.54 -5.76
N VAL A 4 23.95 11.91 -5.22
CA VAL A 4 23.89 10.74 -4.33
C VAL A 4 24.60 11.02 -3.01
N GLU A 5 24.35 10.20 -2.00
CA GLU A 5 24.96 10.34 -0.67
C GLU A 5 26.45 9.99 -0.70
N GLY A 6 26.77 8.80 -1.18
CA GLY A 6 28.06 8.15 -1.02
C GLY A 6 28.86 8.00 -2.31
N ARG A 7 30.15 7.72 -2.14
CA ARG A 7 31.05 7.41 -3.27
C ARG A 7 30.73 6.05 -3.89
N ALA A 8 30.25 5.09 -3.10
CA ALA A 8 29.88 3.77 -3.59
C ALA A 8 28.71 3.83 -4.57
N ASP A 9 27.72 4.67 -4.28
CA ASP A 9 26.59 4.99 -5.18
C ASP A 9 27.10 5.52 -6.52
N VAL A 10 28.05 6.46 -6.49
CA VAL A 10 28.67 7.01 -7.71
C VAL A 10 29.31 5.89 -8.53
N VAL A 11 30.09 5.02 -7.88
CA VAL A 11 30.73 3.89 -8.56
C VAL A 11 29.69 2.95 -9.17
N ASN A 12 28.63 2.63 -8.45
CA ASN A 12 27.58 1.74 -8.95
C ASN A 12 26.84 2.36 -10.15
N LEU A 13 26.47 3.63 -10.06
CA LEU A 13 25.80 4.35 -11.15
C LEU A 13 26.72 4.50 -12.38
N LEU A 14 28.00 4.81 -12.20
CA LEU A 14 28.98 4.87 -13.28
C LEU A 14 29.16 3.51 -13.97
N LYS A 15 29.27 2.43 -13.19
CA LYS A 15 29.35 1.05 -13.69
C LYS A 15 28.16 0.67 -14.57
N HIS A 16 26.99 1.24 -14.28
CA HIS A 16 25.76 1.03 -15.03
C HIS A 16 25.50 2.05 -16.16
N GLY A 17 26.41 3.00 -16.37
CA GLY A 17 26.44 3.91 -17.52
C GLY A 17 26.00 5.34 -17.24
N PHE A 18 25.71 5.70 -15.98
CA PHE A 18 25.32 7.05 -15.60
C PHE A 18 26.56 7.89 -15.30
N LYS A 19 26.92 8.79 -16.23
CA LYS A 19 28.15 9.58 -16.16
C LYS A 19 28.03 10.88 -15.36
N ASN A 20 26.80 11.40 -15.23
CA ASN A 20 26.53 12.70 -14.63
C ASN A 20 26.11 12.55 -13.15
N VAL A 21 26.99 11.99 -12.33
CA VAL A 21 26.71 11.64 -10.94
C VAL A 21 27.72 12.32 -10.00
N ILE A 22 27.24 12.88 -8.89
CA ILE A 22 28.04 13.57 -7.89
C ILE A 22 27.64 13.06 -6.50
N ALA A 23 28.62 12.77 -5.64
CA ALA A 23 28.38 12.44 -4.24
C ALA A 23 28.41 13.69 -3.35
N MET A 24 27.60 13.71 -2.29
CA MET A 24 27.66 14.71 -1.22
C MET A 24 28.72 14.37 -0.16
N ASN A 25 29.24 13.13 -0.17
CA ASN A 25 30.22 12.61 0.78
C ASN A 25 29.74 12.64 2.25
N GLY A 26 28.46 12.33 2.47
CA GLY A 26 27.84 12.24 3.79
C GLY A 26 26.51 12.97 3.86
N THR A 27 26.10 13.31 5.09
CA THR A 27 24.79 13.92 5.36
C THR A 27 24.77 15.41 5.05
N GLN A 28 25.90 16.10 5.24
CA GLN A 28 25.97 17.55 5.06
C GLN A 28 26.08 17.93 3.58
N VAL A 29 25.18 18.81 3.14
CA VAL A 29 25.12 19.25 1.74
C VAL A 29 26.19 20.31 1.47
N PRO A 30 27.15 20.07 0.56
CA PRO A 30 28.16 21.07 0.21
C PRO A 30 27.55 22.29 -0.48
N PRO A 31 28.06 23.51 -0.24
CA PRO A 31 27.54 24.74 -0.87
C PRO A 31 27.64 24.71 -2.40
N THR A 32 28.60 23.95 -2.94
CA THR A 32 28.76 23.71 -4.38
C THR A 32 27.53 23.07 -5.02
N ILE A 33 26.80 22.22 -4.29
CA ILE A 33 25.55 21.61 -4.78
C ILE A 33 24.44 22.66 -4.88
N GLY A 34 24.37 23.58 -3.93
CA GLY A 34 23.46 24.74 -3.98
C GLY A 34 23.73 25.62 -5.20
N GLU A 35 24.99 25.99 -5.46
CA GLU A 35 25.33 26.77 -6.67
C GLU A 35 25.07 26.00 -7.97
N LEU A 36 25.26 24.68 -7.95
CA LEU A 36 25.01 23.83 -9.11
C LEU A 36 23.52 23.74 -9.42
N SER A 37 22.66 23.72 -8.39
CA SER A 37 21.21 23.63 -8.56
C SER A 37 20.62 24.76 -9.39
N GLN A 38 21.17 25.97 -9.30
CA GLN A 38 20.69 27.12 -10.07
C GLN A 38 21.05 27.05 -11.56
N LYS A 39 22.00 26.19 -11.94
CA LYS A 39 22.57 26.14 -13.30
C LYS A 39 22.12 24.91 -14.09
N LYS A 40 21.70 23.85 -13.41
CA LYS A 40 21.45 22.53 -13.99
C LYS A 40 20.33 21.84 -13.25
N ASP A 41 19.52 21.08 -14.00
CA ASP A 41 18.50 20.24 -13.39
C ASP A 41 19.11 19.21 -12.44
N ILE A 42 18.64 19.16 -11.21
CA ILE A 42 19.12 18.26 -10.15
C ILE A 42 18.12 17.13 -9.92
N VAL A 43 18.65 15.91 -9.91
CA VAL A 43 17.94 14.71 -9.49
C VAL A 43 18.64 14.19 -8.25
N VAL A 44 17.97 14.20 -7.11
CA VAL A 44 18.49 13.61 -5.87
C VAL A 44 18.10 12.13 -5.84
N PHE A 45 19.08 11.25 -5.65
CA PHE A 45 18.88 9.81 -5.52
C PHE A 45 19.41 9.35 -4.17
N VAL A 46 18.50 8.98 -3.28
CA VAL A 46 18.79 8.55 -1.91
C VAL A 46 18.42 7.09 -1.66
N ASP A 47 18.97 6.54 -0.59
CA ASP A 47 18.72 5.17 -0.13
C ASP A 47 17.29 4.94 0.33
N GLY A 48 16.91 3.67 0.34
CA GLY A 48 15.59 3.14 0.64
C GLY A 48 15.23 3.16 2.13
N ASP A 49 15.99 3.85 2.96
CA ASP A 49 15.97 3.70 4.41
C ASP A 49 15.49 5.00 5.11
N ARG A 50 15.74 5.09 6.42
CA ARG A 50 15.43 6.29 7.20
C ARG A 50 16.51 7.36 7.05
N GLY A 51 17.77 6.97 6.86
CA GLY A 51 18.88 7.89 6.60
C GLY A 51 18.65 8.71 5.33
N GLY A 52 18.28 8.06 4.23
CA GLY A 52 17.97 8.69 2.96
C GLY A 52 16.84 9.72 3.06
N ASN A 53 15.83 9.48 3.89
CA ASN A 53 14.76 10.46 4.14
C ASN A 53 15.26 11.72 4.87
N LEU A 54 16.21 11.58 5.81
CA LEU A 54 16.78 12.72 6.54
C LEU A 54 17.66 13.56 5.61
N ILE A 55 18.47 12.91 4.79
CA ILE A 55 19.32 13.56 3.78
C ILE A 55 18.46 14.31 2.78
N LEU A 56 17.40 13.67 2.28
CA LEU A 56 16.47 14.31 1.37
C LEU A 56 15.86 15.59 1.97
N LYS A 57 15.50 15.56 3.25
CA LYS A 57 14.97 16.74 3.96
C LYS A 57 16.02 17.86 4.05
N GLU A 58 17.28 17.53 4.27
CA GLU A 58 18.38 18.50 4.32
C GLU A 58 18.65 19.11 2.95
N VAL A 59 18.75 18.29 1.90
CA VAL A 59 18.99 18.74 0.52
C VAL A 59 17.85 19.64 0.04
N LEU A 60 16.60 19.25 0.28
CA LEU A 60 15.43 20.06 -0.09
C LEU A 60 15.34 21.40 0.66
N ALA A 61 16.03 21.54 1.79
CA ALA A 61 16.08 22.79 2.55
C ALA A 61 17.20 23.73 2.07
N VAL A 62 18.30 23.17 1.56
CA VAL A 62 19.52 23.94 1.19
C VAL A 62 19.63 24.20 -0.30
N ALA A 63 19.14 23.30 -1.15
CA ALA A 63 19.31 23.36 -2.60
C ALA A 63 17.97 23.30 -3.36
N GLU A 64 17.95 23.88 -4.56
CA GLU A 64 16.82 23.74 -5.48
C GLU A 64 16.90 22.36 -6.16
N VAL A 65 15.88 21.54 -5.97
CA VAL A 65 15.84 20.18 -6.53
C VAL A 65 14.64 20.09 -7.46
N ASP A 66 14.84 19.57 -8.66
CA ASP A 66 13.73 19.35 -9.61
C ASP A 66 13.03 18.03 -9.32
N PHE A 67 13.84 16.98 -9.19
CA PHE A 67 13.34 15.63 -9.03
C PHE A 67 14.03 14.88 -7.90
N VAL A 68 13.26 14.00 -7.28
CA VAL A 68 13.70 13.12 -6.22
C VAL A 68 13.37 11.69 -6.63
N THR A 69 14.31 10.79 -6.38
CA THR A 69 14.09 9.36 -6.49
C THR A 69 14.69 8.65 -5.28
N LYS A 70 14.06 7.54 -4.91
CA LYS A 70 14.45 6.74 -3.76
C LYS A 70 14.69 5.31 -4.21
N ALA A 71 15.67 4.66 -3.63
CA ALA A 71 15.84 3.21 -3.79
C ALA A 71 14.63 2.46 -3.20
N PRO A 72 14.37 1.22 -3.63
CA PRO A 72 13.34 0.38 -3.00
C PRO A 72 13.54 0.29 -1.47
N ASP A 73 12.45 0.16 -0.73
CA ASP A 73 12.49 0.16 0.73
C ASP A 73 13.50 -0.86 1.29
N GLY A 74 14.39 -0.39 2.15
CA GLY A 74 15.43 -1.20 2.79
C GLY A 74 16.62 -1.59 1.89
N LYS A 75 16.73 -1.03 0.68
CA LYS A 75 17.91 -1.20 -0.18
C LYS A 75 18.72 0.09 -0.28
N GLU A 76 20.03 -0.09 -0.41
CA GLU A 76 20.98 0.98 -0.67
C GLU A 76 21.21 1.15 -2.18
N VAL A 77 21.56 2.35 -2.61
CA VAL A 77 21.82 2.68 -4.03
C VAL A 77 23.03 1.91 -4.55
N GLU A 78 24.02 1.63 -3.70
CA GLU A 78 25.20 0.83 -4.05
C GLU A 78 24.89 -0.62 -4.43
N GLU A 79 23.77 -1.17 -3.95
CA GLU A 79 23.38 -2.57 -4.22
C GLU A 79 22.44 -2.72 -5.42
N LEU A 80 21.94 -1.62 -5.99
CA LEU A 80 20.92 -1.67 -7.02
C LEU A 80 21.43 -2.23 -8.34
N ALA A 81 20.66 -3.14 -8.93
CA ALA A 81 20.91 -3.61 -10.29
C ALA A 81 20.54 -2.55 -11.33
N LYS A 82 21.14 -2.64 -12.53
CA LYS A 82 20.85 -1.73 -13.66
C LYS A 82 19.35 -1.50 -13.93
N LYS A 83 18.53 -2.55 -13.84
CA LYS A 83 17.08 -2.45 -14.07
C LYS A 83 16.36 -1.65 -12.98
N GLU A 84 16.80 -1.79 -11.73
CA GLU A 84 16.23 -1.10 -10.57
C GLU A 84 16.57 0.39 -10.62
N ILE A 85 17.81 0.74 -10.94
CA ILE A 85 18.23 2.13 -11.15
C ILE A 85 17.38 2.81 -12.24
N HIS A 86 17.18 2.15 -13.38
CA HIS A 86 16.33 2.68 -14.45
C HIS A 86 14.85 2.76 -14.06
N LYS A 87 14.38 1.87 -13.18
CA LYS A 87 13.01 1.95 -12.66
C LYS A 87 12.87 3.18 -11.75
N ALA A 88 13.78 3.34 -10.78
CA ALA A 88 13.80 4.45 -9.83
C ALA A 88 13.88 5.81 -10.53
N LEU A 89 14.79 5.97 -11.50
CA LEU A 89 14.95 7.23 -12.25
C LEU A 89 13.75 7.56 -13.16
N ARG A 90 13.01 6.55 -13.63
CA ARG A 90 11.77 6.74 -14.41
C ARG A 90 10.59 7.12 -13.53
N SER A 91 10.51 6.57 -12.32
CA SER A 91 9.47 6.88 -11.33
C SER A 91 9.87 8.02 -10.39
N ARG A 92 10.74 8.93 -10.82
CA ARG A 92 11.12 10.09 -10.02
C ARG A 92 9.92 11.02 -9.82
N ILE A 93 9.81 11.57 -8.62
CA ILE A 93 8.77 12.53 -8.23
C ILE A 93 9.35 13.93 -8.21
N THR A 94 8.51 14.96 -8.25
CA THR A 94 8.98 16.35 -8.12
C THR A 94 9.35 16.64 -6.67
N ALA A 95 10.21 17.63 -6.44
CA ALA A 95 10.58 18.04 -5.08
C ALA A 95 9.37 18.43 -4.22
N GLU A 96 8.34 19.06 -4.80
CA GLU A 96 7.11 19.42 -4.09
C GLU A 96 6.31 18.18 -3.65
N GLN A 97 6.22 17.16 -4.50
CA GLN A 97 5.61 15.88 -4.12
C GLN A 97 6.40 15.19 -3.00
N ALA A 98 7.73 15.21 -3.08
CA ALA A 98 8.60 14.63 -2.07
C ALA A 98 8.42 15.33 -0.69
N LYS A 99 8.28 16.66 -0.67
CA LYS A 99 8.00 17.41 0.58
C LYS A 99 6.67 16.98 1.21
N LEU A 100 5.63 16.76 0.40
CA LEU A 100 4.32 16.34 0.89
C LEU A 100 4.36 14.92 1.48
N GLU A 101 5.06 13.99 0.83
CA GLU A 101 5.24 12.62 1.34
C GLU A 101 6.01 12.60 2.66
N LEU A 102 7.11 13.37 2.75
CA LEU A 102 7.88 13.51 4.00
C LEU A 102 7.03 14.11 5.13
N ALA A 103 6.16 15.09 4.83
CA ALA A 103 5.26 15.67 5.82
C ALA A 103 4.24 14.65 6.34
N ALA A 104 3.64 13.85 5.45
CA ALA A 104 2.68 12.81 5.82
C ALA A 104 3.30 11.72 6.71
N MET A 105 4.55 11.32 6.45
CA MET A 105 5.27 10.36 7.28
C MET A 105 5.46 10.88 8.72
N ASN A 106 5.86 12.14 8.90
CA ASN A 106 6.02 12.74 10.22
C ASN A 106 4.70 12.82 11.01
N THR A 107 3.57 13.09 10.35
CA THR A 107 2.24 13.08 10.99
C THR A 107 1.84 11.67 11.42
N SER A 108 2.12 10.66 10.61
CA SER A 108 1.83 9.26 10.96
C SER A 108 2.68 8.73 12.14
N GLU A 109 3.93 9.19 12.27
CA GLU A 109 4.80 8.86 13.41
C GLU A 109 4.41 9.58 14.70
N SER A 110 3.93 10.84 14.61
CA SER A 110 3.52 11.63 15.77
C SER A 110 2.17 11.22 16.37
N ILE A 111 1.26 10.65 15.57
CA ILE A 111 -0.01 10.08 16.06
C ILE A 111 0.20 8.75 16.81
N ARG A 112 1.35 8.08 16.64
CA ARG A 112 1.68 6.81 17.32
C ARG A 112 2.28 6.96 18.73
N LYS A 113 2.44 8.17 19.27
CA LYS A 113 2.78 8.37 20.69
C LYS A 113 1.50 8.41 21.54
N PRO A 114 1.33 7.52 22.54
CA PRO A 114 0.27 7.69 23.51
C PRO A 114 0.61 8.91 24.38
N MET A 115 -0.08 10.04 24.19
CA MET A 115 -0.05 11.14 25.15
C MET A 115 -0.76 10.69 26.44
N ILE A 116 0.00 10.07 27.35
CA ILE A 116 -0.27 10.13 28.78
C ILE A 116 0.53 11.32 29.30
N ALA A 117 -0.10 12.50 29.32
CA ALA A 117 0.40 13.64 30.09
C ALA A 117 -0.76 14.58 30.43
N SER A 118 -1.10 14.56 31.72
CA SER A 118 -2.02 15.41 32.44
C SER A 118 -1.80 16.91 32.21
N VAL A 119 -2.78 17.61 31.64
CA VAL A 119 -2.97 19.05 31.90
C VAL A 119 -4.47 19.35 31.93
N ARG A 120 -5.00 19.56 33.14
CA ARG A 120 -6.30 20.22 33.37
C ARG A 120 -6.18 21.70 33.02
N PRO A 121 -7.18 22.31 32.37
CA PRO A 121 -7.45 23.74 32.54
C PRO A 121 -8.73 23.96 33.36
N GLN A 122 -8.59 24.63 34.52
CA GLN A 122 -9.68 25.20 35.31
C GLN A 122 -9.89 26.68 34.96
N GLY A 123 -11.15 27.09 34.73
CA GLY A 123 -11.68 28.47 34.75
C GLY A 123 -11.26 29.36 33.58
N ARG A 124 -12.08 30.19 32.92
CA ARG A 124 -13.37 30.91 33.12
C ARG A 124 -13.74 31.52 31.72
N PRO A 125 -14.75 32.40 31.51
CA PRO A 125 -16.12 32.52 32.03
C PRO A 125 -17.19 32.77 30.90
N GLY A 126 -18.47 32.51 31.21
CA GLY A 126 -19.63 33.25 30.69
C GLY A 126 -20.02 33.11 29.22
N MET A 127 -20.82 32.09 28.88
CA MET A 127 -21.56 32.02 27.61
C MET A 127 -23.02 32.47 27.84
N PRO A 128 -23.62 33.32 26.99
CA PRO A 128 -25.03 33.70 27.09
C PRO A 128 -25.94 32.51 26.73
N PRO A 129 -27.20 32.48 27.19
CA PRO A 129 -28.12 31.41 26.84
C PRO A 129 -28.45 31.51 25.36
N ARG A 130 -27.89 30.60 24.55
CA ARG A 130 -28.27 30.44 23.16
C ARG A 130 -29.63 29.75 23.10
N ARG A 131 -30.61 30.55 22.67
CA ARG A 131 -31.92 30.20 22.12
C ARG A 131 -31.97 28.78 21.55
N ASP A 132 -33.06 28.09 21.89
CA ASP A 132 -33.64 27.01 21.09
C ASP A 132 -33.57 27.36 19.59
N MET A 133 -32.63 26.77 18.88
CA MET A 133 -32.69 26.57 17.44
C MET A 133 -32.77 25.07 17.20
N ARG A 134 -33.98 24.56 17.40
CA ARG A 134 -34.51 23.50 16.54
C ARG A 134 -34.44 24.03 15.10
N ASP A 135 -34.10 23.14 14.17
CA ASP A 135 -34.05 23.36 12.72
C ASP A 135 -32.73 23.86 12.11
N ALA A 136 -31.63 23.15 12.41
CA ALA A 136 -30.55 22.99 11.44
C ALA A 136 -30.58 21.55 10.87
N PRO A 137 -30.51 21.35 9.54
CA PRO A 137 -30.41 20.01 8.96
C PRO A 137 -29.11 19.37 9.44
N ARG A 138 -29.21 18.24 10.13
CA ARG A 138 -28.03 17.41 10.40
C ARG A 138 -27.41 17.02 9.06
N PRO A 139 -26.07 17.12 8.88
CA PRO A 139 -25.43 16.46 7.75
C PRO A 139 -25.82 14.98 7.80
N PRO A 140 -26.11 14.33 6.65
CA PRO A 140 -26.52 12.94 6.66
C PRO A 140 -25.42 12.14 7.35
N MET A 141 -25.77 11.52 8.48
CA MET A 141 -24.98 10.46 9.08
C MET A 141 -24.66 9.49 7.95
N ARG A 142 -23.37 9.24 7.70
CA ARG A 142 -22.99 8.07 6.92
C ARG A 142 -23.75 6.89 7.54
N PRO A 143 -24.57 6.16 6.77
CA PRO A 143 -25.24 5.00 7.31
C PRO A 143 -24.16 4.10 7.91
N ALA A 144 -24.32 3.74 9.18
CA ALA A 144 -23.56 2.64 9.76
C ALA A 144 -23.67 1.46 8.78
N PRO A 145 -22.60 0.70 8.53
CA PRO A 145 -22.69 -0.46 7.65
C PRO A 145 -23.80 -1.36 8.19
N VAL A 146 -24.90 -1.42 7.44
CA VAL A 146 -25.96 -2.38 7.70
C VAL A 146 -25.31 -3.76 7.54
N PRO A 147 -25.47 -4.67 8.53
CA PRO A 147 -25.04 -6.05 8.36
C PRO A 147 -25.80 -6.60 7.15
N VAL A 148 -25.10 -6.82 6.04
CA VAL A 148 -25.70 -7.43 4.86
C VAL A 148 -26.11 -8.83 5.27
N ALA A 149 -27.42 -9.07 5.26
CA ALA A 149 -28.03 -10.34 5.59
C ALA A 149 -27.37 -11.46 4.80
N LYS A 150 -26.88 -12.48 5.53
CA LYS A 150 -26.35 -13.74 4.99
C LYS A 150 -27.41 -14.33 4.04
N LYS A 151 -27.15 -14.32 2.73
CA LYS A 151 -27.90 -15.18 1.81
C LYS A 151 -27.43 -16.62 2.03
N PRO A 152 -28.32 -17.55 2.39
CA PRO A 152 -27.96 -18.95 2.53
C PRO A 152 -27.57 -19.52 1.16
N VAL A 153 -26.48 -20.29 1.15
CA VAL A 153 -25.97 -21.01 -0.02
C VAL A 153 -26.98 -22.07 -0.42
N ASN A 154 -27.24 -22.19 -1.72
CA ASN A 154 -28.19 -23.15 -2.28
C ASN A 154 -27.55 -24.56 -2.22
N PRO A 155 -28.24 -25.64 -1.76
CA PRO A 155 -27.64 -26.97 -1.62
C PRO A 155 -27.05 -27.56 -2.91
N ALA A 156 -27.49 -27.12 -4.10
CA ALA A 156 -26.93 -27.52 -5.39
C ALA A 156 -25.55 -26.90 -5.72
N GLU A 157 -25.16 -25.83 -5.01
CA GLU A 157 -23.86 -25.17 -5.16
C GLU A 157 -22.77 -25.91 -4.36
N LYS A 158 -23.14 -26.49 -3.21
CA LYS A 158 -22.23 -27.22 -2.30
C LYS A 158 -21.59 -28.45 -2.94
N GLU A 159 -22.38 -29.26 -3.64
CA GLU A 159 -21.90 -30.50 -4.27
C GLU A 159 -20.86 -30.24 -5.37
N LYS A 160 -20.99 -29.13 -6.10
CA LYS A 160 -20.00 -28.72 -7.11
C LYS A 160 -18.75 -28.11 -6.50
N PHE A 161 -18.88 -27.41 -5.37
CA PHE A 161 -17.72 -26.92 -4.63
C PHE A 161 -16.92 -28.07 -4.02
N GLU A 162 -17.56 -29.13 -3.55
CA GLU A 162 -16.89 -30.33 -3.06
C GLU A 162 -16.13 -31.07 -4.19
N ALA A 163 -16.74 -31.20 -5.36
CA ALA A 163 -16.06 -31.78 -6.53
C ALA A 163 -14.85 -30.93 -6.99
N VAL A 164 -15.00 -29.61 -7.03
CA VAL A 164 -13.89 -28.72 -7.43
C VAL A 164 -12.81 -28.65 -6.35
N LEU A 165 -13.19 -28.75 -5.06
CA LEU A 165 -12.23 -28.84 -3.97
C LEU A 165 -11.42 -30.12 -4.03
N THR A 166 -12.06 -31.29 -4.18
CA THR A 166 -11.36 -32.59 -4.29
C THR A 166 -10.39 -32.62 -5.47
N ASP A 167 -10.73 -31.99 -6.59
CA ASP A 167 -9.87 -31.83 -7.78
C ASP A 167 -8.72 -30.82 -7.59
N LEU A 168 -8.81 -29.91 -6.62
CA LEU A 168 -7.78 -28.90 -6.34
C LEU A 168 -6.81 -29.34 -5.24
N ILE A 169 -7.13 -30.39 -4.48
CA ILE A 169 -6.30 -30.89 -3.37
C ILE A 169 -4.91 -31.25 -3.87
N GLY A 170 -3.89 -30.54 -3.38
CA GLY A 170 -2.48 -30.81 -3.68
C GLY A 170 -1.91 -30.04 -4.87
N THR A 171 -2.72 -29.21 -5.54
CA THR A 171 -2.24 -28.35 -6.65
C THR A 171 -1.73 -26.99 -6.18
N ARG A 172 -1.96 -26.59 -4.91
CA ARG A 172 -1.64 -25.24 -4.37
C ARG A 172 -2.17 -24.11 -5.26
N GLY A 173 -3.26 -24.40 -5.96
CA GLY A 173 -3.91 -23.53 -6.90
C GLY A 173 -5.27 -23.11 -6.38
N ALA A 174 -5.87 -22.20 -7.14
CA ALA A 174 -7.19 -21.68 -6.88
C ALA A 174 -8.00 -21.69 -8.16
N CYS A 175 -9.29 -21.96 -8.02
CA CYS A 175 -10.22 -22.01 -9.14
C CYS A 175 -11.20 -20.85 -9.03
N LEU A 176 -11.32 -20.11 -10.13
CA LEU A 176 -12.28 -19.02 -10.28
C LEU A 176 -13.56 -19.59 -10.92
N LEU A 177 -14.71 -19.24 -10.36
CA LEU A 177 -16.03 -19.62 -10.87
C LEU A 177 -16.89 -18.41 -11.20
N ASP A 178 -17.70 -18.54 -12.26
CA ASP A 178 -18.72 -17.57 -12.69
C ASP A 178 -20.07 -17.78 -11.95
N GLU A 179 -21.04 -16.88 -12.15
CA GLU A 179 -22.38 -16.93 -11.55
C GLU A 179 -23.17 -18.22 -11.88
N LYS A 180 -22.74 -18.96 -12.90
CA LYS A 180 -23.30 -20.26 -13.31
C LYS A 180 -22.52 -21.46 -12.76
N LEU A 181 -21.56 -21.25 -11.87
CA LEU A 181 -20.61 -22.28 -11.36
C LEU A 181 -19.76 -22.91 -12.46
N GLY A 182 -19.53 -22.18 -13.56
CA GLY A 182 -18.60 -22.58 -14.60
C GLY A 182 -17.18 -22.21 -14.21
N VAL A 183 -16.22 -23.12 -14.41
CA VAL A 183 -14.81 -22.87 -14.17
C VAL A 183 -14.30 -21.85 -15.19
N LEU A 184 -13.97 -20.63 -14.73
CA LEU A 184 -13.39 -19.57 -15.55
C LEU A 184 -11.89 -19.79 -15.76
N GLY A 185 -11.22 -20.45 -14.80
CA GLY A 185 -9.82 -20.80 -14.91
C GLY A 185 -9.21 -21.25 -13.58
N LYS A 186 -8.11 -21.99 -13.69
CA LYS A 186 -7.24 -22.35 -12.57
C LYS A 186 -6.07 -21.38 -12.53
N VAL A 187 -5.81 -20.81 -11.37
CA VAL A 187 -4.77 -19.81 -11.13
C VAL A 187 -3.91 -20.27 -9.93
N PRO A 188 -2.59 -20.19 -10.00
CA PRO A 188 -1.74 -20.43 -8.83
C PRO A 188 -2.04 -19.45 -7.70
N LEU A 189 -1.93 -19.86 -6.43
CA LEU A 189 -2.18 -18.98 -5.28
C LEU A 189 -1.34 -17.69 -5.32
N ALA A 190 -0.09 -17.78 -5.80
CA ALA A 190 0.81 -16.65 -5.95
C ALA A 190 0.29 -15.57 -6.93
N GLU A 191 -0.51 -15.98 -7.91
CA GLU A 191 -1.00 -15.10 -8.99
C GLU A 191 -2.45 -14.64 -8.77
N LEU A 192 -3.19 -15.27 -7.85
CA LEU A 192 -4.55 -14.85 -7.47
C LEU A 192 -4.74 -13.34 -7.25
N PRO A 193 -3.91 -12.64 -6.47
CA PRO A 193 -4.12 -11.20 -6.26
C PRO A 193 -3.98 -10.40 -7.56
N SER A 194 -3.11 -10.84 -8.47
CA SER A 194 -2.92 -10.20 -9.78
C SER A 194 -4.05 -10.51 -10.77
N THR A 195 -4.57 -11.74 -10.75
CA THR A 195 -5.70 -12.14 -11.60
C THR A 195 -7.00 -11.51 -11.10
N LEU A 196 -7.25 -11.46 -9.79
CA LEU A 196 -8.42 -10.80 -9.23
C LEU A 196 -8.39 -9.28 -9.45
N SER A 197 -7.21 -8.67 -9.45
CA SER A 197 -7.06 -7.24 -9.80
C SER A 197 -7.33 -6.97 -11.29
N SER A 198 -7.07 -7.96 -12.16
CA SER A 198 -7.25 -7.85 -13.61
C SER A 198 -8.66 -8.24 -14.06
N LEU A 199 -9.31 -9.15 -13.33
CA LEU A 199 -10.67 -9.63 -13.58
C LEU A 199 -11.64 -8.91 -12.63
N THR A 200 -11.94 -7.64 -12.93
CA THR A 200 -12.79 -6.78 -12.09
C THR A 200 -14.29 -7.05 -12.26
N SER A 201 -14.72 -7.96 -13.14
CA SER A 201 -16.15 -8.26 -13.34
C SER A 201 -16.38 -9.70 -13.82
N GLY A 202 -17.26 -10.43 -13.12
CA GLY A 202 -17.70 -11.78 -13.49
C GLY A 202 -17.24 -12.94 -12.59
N VAL A 203 -16.48 -12.69 -11.52
CA VAL A 203 -16.08 -13.74 -10.58
C VAL A 203 -17.10 -13.85 -9.44
N TYR A 204 -17.81 -14.97 -9.39
CA TYR A 204 -18.84 -15.25 -8.38
C TYR A 204 -18.26 -15.93 -7.14
N ALA A 205 -17.42 -16.96 -7.37
CA ALA A 205 -16.81 -17.74 -6.30
C ALA A 205 -15.33 -18.04 -6.58
N VAL A 206 -14.52 -18.10 -5.53
CA VAL A 206 -13.12 -18.50 -5.59
C VAL A 206 -12.91 -19.68 -4.64
N VAL A 207 -12.41 -20.79 -5.18
CA VAL A 207 -12.10 -22.00 -4.42
C VAL A 207 -10.58 -22.11 -4.27
N LEU A 208 -10.12 -22.30 -3.05
CA LEU A 208 -8.73 -22.33 -2.64
C LEU A 208 -8.43 -23.68 -1.99
N ASP A 209 -7.30 -24.27 -2.36
CA ASP A 209 -6.79 -25.49 -1.70
C ASP A 209 -6.22 -25.17 -0.30
N GLU A 210 -5.55 -24.02 -0.15
CA GLU A 210 -4.87 -23.65 1.10
C GLU A 210 -5.74 -22.80 2.05
N SER A 211 -5.20 -22.51 3.24
CA SER A 211 -5.85 -21.64 4.21
C SER A 211 -6.09 -20.23 3.66
N ILE A 212 -7.26 -19.68 3.95
CA ILE A 212 -7.66 -18.33 3.58
C ILE A 212 -6.89 -17.32 4.44
N ASP A 213 -6.01 -16.56 3.77
CA ASP A 213 -5.24 -15.47 4.38
C ASP A 213 -5.91 -14.10 4.20
N THR A 214 -5.55 -13.14 5.06
CA THR A 214 -6.04 -11.75 5.00
C THR A 214 -5.82 -11.09 3.64
N ASN A 215 -4.74 -11.43 2.94
CA ASN A 215 -4.43 -10.88 1.60
C ASN A 215 -5.42 -11.36 0.54
N VAL A 216 -5.84 -12.63 0.62
CA VAL A 216 -6.79 -13.24 -0.31
C VAL A 216 -8.19 -12.68 -0.06
N VAL A 217 -8.56 -12.46 1.20
CA VAL A 217 -9.81 -11.78 1.59
C VAL A 217 -9.85 -10.36 1.03
N GLN A 218 -8.80 -9.56 1.21
CA GLN A 218 -8.74 -8.19 0.67
C GLN A 218 -8.77 -8.16 -0.86
N ALA A 219 -8.13 -9.12 -1.52
CA ALA A 219 -8.18 -9.24 -2.98
C ALA A 219 -9.58 -9.61 -3.48
N ALA A 220 -10.27 -10.51 -2.77
CA ALA A 220 -11.64 -10.91 -3.07
C ALA A 220 -12.64 -9.77 -2.85
N GLU A 221 -12.47 -8.96 -1.81
CA GLU A 221 -13.27 -7.76 -1.55
C GLU A 221 -13.12 -6.72 -2.67
N LYS A 222 -11.89 -6.46 -3.12
CA LYS A 222 -11.62 -5.56 -4.25
C LYS A 222 -12.22 -6.05 -5.56
N ALA A 223 -12.29 -7.36 -5.75
CA ALA A 223 -12.88 -7.99 -6.94
C ALA A 223 -14.39 -8.23 -6.83
N HIS A 224 -15.04 -7.80 -5.74
CA HIS A 224 -16.47 -7.99 -5.47
C HIS A 224 -16.94 -9.47 -5.55
N VAL A 225 -16.09 -10.39 -5.11
CA VAL A 225 -16.42 -11.83 -5.05
C VAL A 225 -17.46 -12.07 -3.95
N LYS A 226 -18.47 -12.90 -4.23
CA LYS A 226 -19.55 -13.22 -3.27
C LYS A 226 -19.19 -14.37 -2.33
N HIS A 227 -18.53 -15.40 -2.85
CA HIS A 227 -18.19 -16.61 -2.10
C HIS A 227 -16.71 -16.93 -2.16
N LEU A 228 -16.11 -17.22 -1.02
CA LEU A 228 -14.71 -17.61 -0.92
C LEU A 228 -14.62 -18.91 -0.15
N ILE A 229 -14.10 -19.93 -0.81
CA ILE A 229 -14.11 -21.31 -0.31
C ILE A 229 -12.67 -21.74 -0.11
N GLY A 230 -12.34 -22.30 1.05
CA GLY A 230 -11.00 -22.79 1.37
C GLY A 230 -11.03 -23.92 2.37
N MET A 231 -9.92 -24.65 2.53
CA MET A 231 -9.82 -25.72 3.53
C MET A 231 -9.92 -25.17 4.96
N ASP A 232 -9.08 -24.18 5.27
CA ASP A 232 -9.06 -23.54 6.59
C ASP A 232 -9.27 -22.03 6.46
N SER A 233 -9.94 -21.41 7.44
CA SER A 233 -9.96 -19.95 7.56
C SER A 233 -9.18 -19.50 8.78
N LYS A 234 -8.15 -18.67 8.57
CA LYS A 234 -7.40 -17.99 9.65
C LYS A 234 -8.00 -16.63 10.02
N VAL A 235 -9.07 -16.22 9.34
CA VAL A 235 -9.66 -14.87 9.45
C VAL A 235 -11.07 -14.98 10.03
N LYS A 236 -11.41 -14.05 10.95
CA LYS A 236 -12.73 -14.02 11.59
C LYS A 236 -13.79 -13.53 10.58
N PRO A 237 -14.94 -14.21 10.42
CA PRO A 237 -16.01 -13.83 9.48
C PRO A 237 -16.72 -12.50 9.78
N THR A 238 -16.33 -11.81 10.85
CA THR A 238 -17.02 -10.61 11.37
C THR A 238 -16.53 -9.32 10.70
N ASP A 239 -15.34 -9.33 10.07
CA ASP A 239 -14.71 -8.14 9.49
C ASP A 239 -14.79 -8.09 7.96
N THR A 240 -15.50 -9.02 7.32
CA THR A 240 -15.42 -9.24 5.87
C THR A 240 -16.77 -9.13 5.17
N GLN A 241 -16.81 -8.48 4.00
CA GLN A 241 -18.03 -8.38 3.17
C GLN A 241 -18.27 -9.62 2.29
N VAL A 242 -17.32 -10.56 2.29
CA VAL A 242 -17.34 -11.79 1.48
C VAL A 242 -17.82 -12.96 2.32
N ASN A 243 -18.64 -13.84 1.73
CA ASN A 243 -19.08 -15.05 2.41
C ASN A 243 -17.96 -16.11 2.37
N ILE A 244 -17.29 -16.30 3.51
CA ILE A 244 -16.25 -17.32 3.67
C ILE A 244 -16.94 -18.65 4.01
N ILE A 245 -16.65 -19.68 3.24
CA ILE A 245 -17.10 -21.05 3.47
C ILE A 245 -15.86 -21.91 3.63
N THR A 246 -15.75 -22.62 4.75
CA THR A 246 -14.65 -23.57 4.95
C THR A 246 -15.07 -24.99 4.57
N SER A 247 -14.12 -25.89 4.36
CA SER A 247 -14.44 -27.32 4.16
C SER A 247 -15.20 -27.94 5.33
N ALA A 248 -15.12 -27.34 6.52
CA ALA A 248 -15.90 -27.74 7.70
C ALA A 248 -17.39 -27.32 7.64
N GLU A 249 -17.76 -26.40 6.75
CA GLU A 249 -19.12 -25.85 6.58
C GLU A 249 -19.81 -26.32 5.29
N LEU A 250 -19.10 -27.08 4.45
CA LEU A 250 -19.62 -27.71 3.24
C LEU A 250 -20.46 -28.94 3.57
#